data_AF-A0A351HBY3-F1
#
_entry.id   AF-A0A351HBY3-F1
#
_cell.length_a   1.000
_cell.length_b   1.000
_cell.length_c   1.000
_cell.angle_alpha   90.00
_cell.angle_beta   90.00
_cell.angle_gamma   90.00
#
_symmetry.space_group_name_H-M   'P 1'
#
loop_
_entity.id
_entity.type
_entity.pdbx_description
1 polymer ?
#
loop_
_entity_poly.entity_id
_entity_poly.type
_entity_poly.pdbx_seq_one_letter_code
_entity_poly.pdbx_strand_id
1 'polypeptide(L)'
;ASGLPLVDATAEDFATEYTDLIIAIALVPDLQAAIDLINANSSGHTESIVTEDLTAAQRFLTSVDSAAVFHNASTRFSDGFEFGLGAEIGISTDRLHARGPMGLNELCTYKYVIHGSGEIR
;
A
#
# COMPACT_ATOMS: atom_id res chain seq x y z
N ALA A 1 -13.07 -25.12 20.51
CA ALA A 1 -13.40 -23.83 19.87
C ALA A 1 -12.76 -22.72 20.69
N SER A 2 -12.16 -21.72 20.06
CA SER A 2 -11.32 -20.68 20.69
C SER A 2 -12.05 -19.70 21.62
N GLY A 3 -13.39 -19.76 21.70
CA GLY A 3 -14.19 -18.83 22.51
C GLY A 3 -14.31 -17.42 21.93
N LEU A 4 -13.76 -17.20 20.72
CA LEU A 4 -13.87 -15.94 20.00
C LEU A 4 -15.25 -15.83 19.33
N PRO A 5 -15.89 -14.65 19.32
CA PRO A 5 -17.12 -14.42 18.56
C PRO A 5 -16.82 -14.57 17.07
N LEU A 6 -17.62 -15.38 16.37
CA LEU A 6 -17.51 -15.62 14.94
C LEU A 6 -18.85 -15.28 14.28
N VAL A 7 -18.80 -14.47 13.24
CA VAL A 7 -19.94 -14.11 12.39
C VAL A 7 -19.51 -14.25 10.93
N ASP A 8 -20.46 -14.61 10.06
CA ASP A 8 -20.18 -14.70 8.63
C ASP A 8 -19.91 -13.31 8.07
N ALA A 9 -18.78 -13.15 7.38
CA ALA A 9 -18.42 -11.88 6.74
C ALA A 9 -19.36 -11.59 5.57
N THR A 10 -19.76 -10.32 5.46
CA THR A 10 -20.53 -9.74 4.38
C THR A 10 -19.61 -9.04 3.37
N ALA A 11 -20.16 -8.59 2.25
CA ALA A 11 -19.36 -7.83 1.27
C ALA A 11 -18.87 -6.49 1.82
N GLU A 12 -19.63 -5.84 2.70
CA GLU A 12 -19.27 -4.56 3.33
C GLU A 12 -18.07 -4.72 4.28
N ASP A 13 -17.94 -5.88 4.92
CA ASP A 13 -16.86 -6.16 5.86
C ASP A 13 -15.47 -6.14 5.20
N PHE A 14 -15.37 -6.41 3.89
CA PHE A 14 -14.11 -6.37 3.14
C PHE A 14 -13.67 -4.95 2.77
N ALA A 15 -14.57 -3.97 2.80
CA ALA A 15 -14.28 -2.56 2.55
C ALA A 15 -14.22 -1.74 3.86
N THR A 16 -14.42 -2.37 5.01
CA THR A 16 -14.52 -1.72 6.32
C THR A 16 -13.17 -1.76 7.06
N GLU A 17 -12.70 -0.59 7.50
CA GLU A 17 -11.55 -0.47 8.40
C GLU A 17 -12.03 -0.44 9.86
N TYR A 18 -11.67 -1.47 10.64
CA TYR A 18 -12.19 -1.64 12.00
C TYR A 18 -11.43 -0.88 13.08
N THR A 19 -10.12 -0.68 12.92
CA THR A 19 -9.23 -0.09 13.94
C THR A 19 -9.39 -0.73 15.33
N ASP A 20 -9.63 -2.05 15.37
CA ASP A 20 -9.88 -2.84 16.58
C ASP A 20 -9.39 -4.29 16.37
N LEU A 21 -9.56 -5.15 17.36
CA LEU A 21 -9.27 -6.59 17.31
C LEU A 21 -10.34 -7.37 16.53
N ILE A 22 -10.67 -6.87 15.33
CA ILE A 22 -11.65 -7.44 14.39
C ILE A 22 -10.94 -7.70 13.05
N ILE A 23 -11.22 -8.84 12.42
CA ILE A 23 -10.66 -9.20 11.12
C ILE A 23 -11.71 -9.90 10.26
N ALA A 24 -11.82 -9.48 8.99
CA ALA A 24 -12.59 -10.18 7.96
C ALA A 24 -11.67 -11.15 7.20
N ILE A 25 -12.14 -12.37 6.94
CA ILE A 25 -11.36 -13.42 6.25
C ILE A 25 -12.15 -13.89 5.03
N ALA A 26 -11.56 -13.76 3.84
CA ALA A 26 -12.07 -14.34 2.61
C ALA A 26 -11.25 -15.57 2.21
N LEU A 27 -11.93 -16.59 1.68
CA LEU A 27 -11.29 -17.68 0.96
C LEU A 27 -11.36 -17.37 -0.54
N VAL A 28 -10.20 -17.42 -1.22
CA VAL A 28 -10.09 -17.15 -2.66
C VAL A 28 -9.52 -18.38 -3.37
N PRO A 29 -9.94 -18.65 -4.63
CA PRO A 29 -9.53 -19.85 -5.35
C PRO A 29 -8.07 -19.79 -5.84
N ASP A 30 -7.54 -18.59 -6.10
CA ASP A 30 -6.21 -18.39 -6.65
C ASP A 30 -5.67 -16.96 -6.39
N LEU A 31 -4.45 -16.72 -6.86
CA LEU A 31 -3.76 -15.44 -6.75
C LEU A 31 -4.48 -14.31 -7.51
N GLN A 32 -5.09 -14.57 -8.67
CA GLN A 32 -5.76 -13.53 -9.42
C GLN A 32 -7.00 -13.05 -8.66
N ALA A 33 -7.78 -13.97 -8.11
CA ALA A 33 -8.94 -13.64 -7.28
C ALA A 33 -8.53 -12.88 -6.00
N ALA A 34 -7.37 -13.18 -5.41
CA ALA A 34 -6.82 -12.40 -4.30
C ALA A 34 -6.51 -10.94 -4.72
N ILE A 35 -5.81 -10.76 -5.84
CA ILE A 35 -5.46 -9.44 -6.38
C ILE A 35 -6.72 -8.63 -6.71
N ASP A 36 -7.70 -9.26 -7.34
CA ASP A 36 -8.97 -8.62 -7.71
C ASP A 36 -9.76 -8.17 -6.47
N LEU A 37 -9.82 -9.03 -5.45
CA LEU A 37 -10.47 -8.70 -4.18
C LEU A 37 -9.78 -7.50 -3.50
N ILE A 38 -8.46 -7.48 -3.46
CA ILE A 38 -7.68 -6.38 -2.88
C ILE A 38 -7.89 -5.10 -3.67
N ASN A 39 -7.70 -5.10 -4.98
CA ASN A 39 -7.83 -3.89 -5.80
C ASN A 39 -9.26 -3.32 -5.81
N ALA A 40 -10.27 -4.14 -5.55
CA ALA A 40 -11.67 -3.69 -5.45
C ALA A 40 -12.02 -3.06 -4.08
N ASN A 41 -11.34 -3.43 -3.00
CA ASN A 41 -11.73 -3.04 -1.63
C ASN A 41 -10.65 -2.29 -0.84
N SER A 42 -9.39 -2.32 -1.30
CA SER A 42 -8.28 -1.64 -0.63
C SER A 42 -8.45 -0.12 -0.68
N SER A 43 -8.02 0.56 0.38
CA SER A 43 -7.84 2.01 0.39
C SER A 43 -6.59 2.47 -0.37
N GLY A 44 -5.83 1.53 -0.96
CA GLY A 44 -4.58 1.80 -1.66
C GLY A 44 -3.41 2.07 -0.69
N HIS A 45 -3.50 1.67 0.57
CA HIS A 45 -2.50 1.96 1.60
C HIS A 45 -1.36 0.95 1.61
N THR A 46 -1.55 -0.24 2.18
CA THR A 46 -0.49 -1.25 2.31
C THR A 46 -1.05 -2.65 2.19
N GLU A 47 -0.46 -3.45 1.31
CA GLU A 47 -0.87 -4.82 1.05
C GLU A 47 0.32 -5.76 1.11
N SER A 48 0.10 -7.03 1.46
CA SER A 48 1.20 -8.00 1.60
C SER A 48 0.79 -9.38 1.11
N ILE A 49 1.73 -10.06 0.45
CA ILE A 49 1.62 -11.48 0.13
C ILE A 49 2.60 -12.29 0.96
N VAL A 50 2.14 -13.43 1.47
CA VAL A 50 2.99 -14.45 2.11
C VAL A 50 3.06 -15.65 1.17
N THR A 51 4.24 -15.89 0.57
CA THR A 51 4.46 -17.00 -0.37
C THR A 51 5.94 -17.32 -0.52
N GLU A 52 6.28 -18.58 -0.82
CA GLU A 52 7.62 -19.01 -1.25
C GLU A 52 7.77 -19.01 -2.79
N ASP A 53 6.67 -18.93 -3.53
CA ASP A 53 6.69 -18.83 -4.99
C ASP A 53 7.04 -17.41 -5.43
N LEU A 54 8.27 -17.25 -5.94
CA LEU A 54 8.78 -15.97 -6.41
C LEU A 54 8.01 -15.41 -7.61
N THR A 55 7.43 -16.27 -8.46
CA THR A 55 6.61 -15.83 -9.59
C THR A 55 5.30 -15.24 -9.10
N ALA A 56 4.67 -15.89 -8.11
CA ALA A 56 3.48 -15.38 -7.44
C ALA A 56 3.76 -14.05 -6.73
N ALA A 57 4.87 -13.97 -6.00
CA ALA A 57 5.30 -12.75 -5.31
C ALA A 57 5.49 -11.58 -6.28
N GLN A 58 6.24 -11.78 -7.37
CA GLN A 58 6.46 -10.74 -8.39
C GLN A 58 5.16 -10.30 -9.05
N ARG A 59 4.27 -11.24 -9.37
CA ARG A 59 2.95 -10.90 -9.93
C ARG A 59 2.11 -10.08 -8.96
N PHE A 60 2.09 -10.44 -7.67
CA PHE A 60 1.38 -9.67 -6.65
C PHE A 60 1.93 -8.25 -6.52
N LEU A 61 3.25 -8.12 -6.33
CA LEU A 61 3.95 -6.83 -6.19
C LEU A 61 3.72 -5.87 -7.37
N THR A 62 3.50 -6.40 -8.57
CA THR A 62 3.28 -5.59 -9.79
C THR A 62 1.82 -5.34 -10.12
N SER A 63 0.88 -6.14 -9.56
CA SER A 63 -0.54 -6.08 -9.93
C SER A 63 -1.42 -5.42 -8.87
N VAL A 64 -0.96 -5.37 -7.61
CA VAL A 64 -1.68 -4.68 -6.53
C VAL A 64 -1.33 -3.20 -6.56
N ASP A 65 -2.33 -2.34 -6.70
CA ASP A 65 -2.11 -0.88 -6.78
C ASP A 65 -2.29 -0.21 -5.41
N SER A 66 -1.30 -0.39 -4.53
CA SER A 66 -1.24 0.28 -3.23
C SER A 66 0.05 1.08 -3.08
N ALA A 67 0.08 2.00 -2.12
CA ALA A 67 1.23 2.85 -1.84
C ALA A 67 2.46 2.05 -1.40
N ALA A 68 2.25 0.96 -0.66
CA ALA A 68 3.27 -0.03 -0.33
C ALA A 68 2.74 -1.45 -0.58
N VAL A 69 3.53 -2.30 -1.22
CA VAL A 69 3.21 -3.72 -1.45
C VAL A 69 4.38 -4.57 -1.02
N PHE A 70 4.14 -5.54 -0.14
CA PHE A 70 5.18 -6.33 0.51
C PHE A 70 5.13 -7.80 0.12
N HIS A 71 6.29 -8.46 0.19
CA HIS A 71 6.44 -9.90 0.08
C HIS A 71 7.08 -10.43 1.36
N ASN A 72 6.38 -11.32 2.06
CA ASN A 72 6.83 -11.95 3.31
C ASN A 72 7.22 -10.95 4.41
N ALA A 73 6.56 -9.78 4.46
CA ALA A 73 6.76 -8.79 5.49
C ALA A 73 5.41 -8.24 6.01
N SER A 74 5.40 -7.82 7.28
CA SER A 74 4.21 -7.24 7.91
C SER A 74 3.84 -5.90 7.28
N THR A 75 2.54 -5.65 7.10
CA THR A 75 2.02 -4.34 6.65
C THR A 75 2.38 -3.20 7.61
N ARG A 76 2.71 -3.51 8.87
CA ARG A 76 3.17 -2.53 9.87
C ARG A 76 4.46 -1.80 9.52
N PHE A 77 5.26 -2.32 8.58
CA PHE A 77 6.48 -1.66 8.12
C PHE A 77 6.25 -0.47 7.18
N SER A 78 5.01 -0.19 6.75
CA SER A 78 4.71 1.02 6.00
C SER A 78 4.71 2.24 6.93
N ASP A 79 5.90 2.77 7.17
CA ASP A 79 6.20 3.87 8.08
C ASP A 79 7.51 4.54 7.64
N GLY A 80 7.61 5.86 7.77
CA GLY A 80 8.75 6.63 7.30
C GLY A 80 10.07 6.33 8.01
N PHE A 81 10.07 6.00 9.30
CA PHE A 81 11.30 5.55 9.98
C PHE A 81 11.73 4.17 9.50
N GLU A 82 10.79 3.24 9.38
CA GLU A 82 11.07 1.89 8.87
C GLU A 82 11.56 1.92 7.41
N PHE A 83 11.10 2.89 6.61
CA PHE A 83 11.57 3.12 5.24
C PHE A 83 12.89 3.92 5.16
N GLY A 84 13.45 4.35 6.30
CA GLY A 84 14.71 5.07 6.34
C GLY A 84 14.62 6.55 5.96
N LEU A 85 13.42 7.14 5.96
CA LEU A 85 13.19 8.58 5.71
C LEU A 85 13.55 9.44 6.92
N GLY A 86 13.68 8.84 8.11
CA GLY A 86 14.05 9.49 9.37
C GLY A 86 12.94 10.32 10.02
N ALA A 87 11.84 10.58 9.30
CA ALA A 87 10.58 11.12 9.80
C ALA A 87 9.50 10.91 8.72
N GLU A 88 8.23 11.06 9.10
CA GLU A 88 7.11 11.23 8.17
C GLU A 88 6.16 12.33 8.64
N ILE A 89 5.54 13.04 7.70
CA ILE A 89 4.38 13.91 7.99
C ILE A 89 3.08 13.12 8.01
N GLY A 90 3.05 11.99 7.29
CA GLY A 90 1.92 11.09 7.13
C GLY A 90 2.12 10.18 5.92
N ILE A 91 1.11 9.37 5.63
CA ILE A 91 1.14 8.40 4.53
C ILE A 91 0.10 8.81 3.48
N SER A 92 0.54 9.00 2.24
CA SER A 92 -0.34 9.31 1.11
C SER A 92 -0.73 8.05 0.34
N THR A 93 -2.02 7.86 0.08
CA THR A 93 -2.52 6.80 -0.81
C THR A 93 -2.77 7.30 -2.23
N ASP A 94 -2.62 8.61 -2.46
CA ASP A 94 -2.84 9.24 -3.76
C ASP A 94 -1.79 8.85 -4.81
N ARG A 95 -2.17 8.93 -6.08
CA ARG A 95 -1.27 8.60 -7.21
C ARG A 95 -0.44 9.79 -7.73
N LEU A 96 -0.70 11.01 -7.27
CA LEU A 96 -0.04 12.23 -7.74
C LEU A 96 0.86 12.82 -6.66
N HIS A 97 1.97 13.44 -7.09
CA HIS A 97 2.98 14.10 -6.24
C HIS A 97 3.77 13.16 -5.33
N ALA A 98 3.15 12.64 -4.27
CA ALA A 98 3.79 11.80 -3.26
C ALA A 98 2.87 10.62 -2.88
N ARG A 99 3.44 9.42 -2.73
CA ARG A 99 2.72 8.18 -2.44
C ARG A 99 3.52 7.32 -1.47
N GLY A 100 2.87 6.79 -0.44
CA GLY A 100 3.49 6.12 0.68
C GLY A 100 3.88 7.10 1.81
N PRO A 101 4.74 6.67 2.74
CA PRO A 101 5.29 7.54 3.78
C PRO A 101 5.95 8.78 3.17
N MET A 102 5.55 9.97 3.61
CA MET A 102 6.03 11.25 3.08
C MET A 102 7.10 11.86 3.99
N GLY A 103 8.33 11.88 3.51
CA GLY A 103 9.46 12.53 4.16
C GLY A 103 9.66 13.97 3.72
N LEU A 104 10.87 14.51 3.91
CA LEU A 104 11.18 15.91 3.58
C LEU A 104 11.08 16.21 2.08
N ASN A 105 11.47 15.25 1.22
CA ASN A 105 11.46 15.43 -0.22
C ASN A 105 10.03 15.62 -0.76
N GLU A 106 9.08 14.91 -0.17
CA GLU A 106 7.66 14.96 -0.55
C GLU A 106 6.99 16.29 -0.16
N LEU A 107 7.66 17.14 0.62
CA LEU A 107 7.23 18.51 0.93
C LEU A 107 7.89 19.57 0.04
N CYS A 108 8.77 19.14 -0.86
CA CYS A 108 9.47 20.03 -1.79
C CYS A 108 8.76 20.06 -3.15
N THR A 109 8.99 21.14 -3.89
CA THR A 109 8.70 21.21 -5.33
C THR A 109 9.97 21.62 -6.07
N TYR A 110 9.98 21.45 -7.39
CA TYR A 110 11.11 21.81 -8.23
C TYR A 110 10.82 23.06 -9.05
N LYS A 111 11.89 23.74 -9.46
CA LYS A 111 11.82 24.82 -10.44
C LYS A 111 12.96 24.69 -11.44
N TYR A 112 12.74 25.16 -12.65
CA TYR A 112 13.81 25.29 -13.64
C TYR A 112 14.57 26.59 -13.40
N VAL A 113 15.89 26.52 -13.42
CA VAL A 113 16.79 27.67 -13.33
C VAL A 113 17.65 27.67 -14.56
N ILE A 114 17.60 28.74 -15.35
CA ILE A 114 18.30 28.88 -16.63
C ILE A 114 19.19 30.11 -16.54
N HIS A 115 20.48 29.92 -16.81
CA HIS A 115 21.46 31.00 -16.89
C HIS A 115 21.75 31.26 -18.36
N GLY A 116 21.27 32.39 -18.87
CA GLY A 116 21.47 32.80 -20.27
C GLY A 116 22.65 33.76 -20.46
N SER A 117 23.13 33.84 -21.70
CA SER A 117 24.21 34.71 -22.16
C SER A 117 23.91 35.44 -23.47
N GLY A 118 22.69 35.33 -23.99
CA GLY A 118 22.27 36.00 -25.23
C GLY A 118 21.44 35.13 -26.16
N GLU A 119 20.81 34.10 -25.62
CA GLU A 119 20.04 33.13 -26.38
C GLU A 119 18.80 33.80 -26.98
N ILE A 120 18.61 33.57 -28.27
CA ILE A 120 17.39 33.92 -28.99
C ILE A 120 16.56 32.64 -29.06
N ARG A 121 15.24 32.76 -28.91
CA ARG A 121 14.31 31.63 -28.94
C ARG A 121 14.24 30.95 -30.30
#